data_AF-A0A940GTA8-F1
#
_entry.id   AF-A0A940GTA8-F1
#
_cell.length_a   1.000
_cell.length_b   1.000
_cell.length_c   1.000
_cell.angle_alpha   90.00
_cell.angle_beta   90.00
_cell.angle_gamma   90.00
#
_symmetry.space_group_name_H-M   'P 1'
#
loop_
_entity.id
_entity.type
_entity.pdbx_description
1 polymer ?
#
loop_
_entity_poly.entity_id
_entity_poly.type
_entity_poly.pdbx_seq_one_letter_code
_entity_poly.pdbx_strand_id
1 'polypeptide(L)'
;MSHEERLAVADEHDLTNRKFYRAEQEAAFSEAQPAQTPQTQHPAYRLAFRDADFILREELRPIRFQLELLKPEMLMDEARIGSTIVFYGSARIPPPEAVETALKGAADLPEADRKVVESLAAKSRYYEEAYKLARLVSEKAIIEDGQRQFVVCSGGGPSIMEAANRGASDAGSESLGLNIVLPHEQAPNQYVTPYLSFRFHYFALRKMHFLIRARALAVFPGGFGTMDELFETLTLIQTSKMKPIPVLLFGKAFWDR
;
A
#
# COMPACT_ATOMS: atom_id res chain seq x y z
N MET A 1 -26.28 2.39 -19.61
CA MET A 1 -27.36 2.49 -18.61
C MET A 1 -26.76 3.06 -17.34
N SER A 2 -27.27 4.20 -16.89
CA SER A 2 -26.84 4.82 -15.64
C SER A 2 -27.18 3.91 -14.44
N HIS A 3 -26.51 4.12 -13.31
CA HIS A 3 -26.77 3.33 -12.09
C HIS A 3 -28.22 3.54 -11.58
N GLU A 4 -28.84 4.67 -11.92
CA GLU A 4 -30.23 5.01 -11.62
C GLU A 4 -31.23 4.22 -12.48
N GLU A 5 -30.92 3.94 -13.75
CA GLU A 5 -31.82 3.18 -14.65
C GLU A 5 -31.95 1.71 -14.25
N ARG A 6 -30.98 1.14 -13.51
CA ARG A 6 -31.08 -0.24 -12.97
C ARG A 6 -31.98 -0.37 -11.73
N LEU A 7 -32.35 0.75 -11.11
CA LEU A 7 -33.18 0.74 -9.89
C LEU A 7 -34.69 0.80 -10.18
N ALA A 8 -35.08 1.09 -11.43
CA ALA A 8 -36.46 1.51 -11.74
C ALA A 8 -37.42 0.41 -12.22
N VAL A 9 -36.99 -0.85 -12.43
CA VAL A 9 -37.92 -1.94 -12.77
C VAL A 9 -37.42 -3.25 -12.15
N ALA A 10 -37.65 -3.43 -10.86
CA ALA A 10 -37.51 -4.74 -10.22
C ALA A 10 -38.79 -5.54 -10.52
N ASP A 11 -38.68 -6.64 -11.25
CA ASP A 11 -39.79 -7.57 -11.49
C ASP A 11 -40.26 -8.15 -10.16
N GLU A 12 -41.49 -7.84 -9.72
CA GLU A 12 -42.05 -8.31 -8.45
C GLU A 12 -42.09 -9.85 -8.33
N HIS A 13 -41.92 -10.59 -9.44
CA HIS A 13 -41.88 -12.05 -9.47
C HIS A 13 -40.46 -12.65 -9.41
N ASP A 14 -39.41 -11.84 -9.42
CA ASP A 14 -38.04 -12.34 -9.28
C ASP A 14 -37.79 -12.76 -7.81
N LEU A 15 -37.75 -14.07 -7.58
CA LEU A 15 -37.47 -14.68 -6.27
C LEU A 15 -36.09 -14.32 -5.70
N THR A 16 -35.20 -13.74 -6.51
CA THR A 16 -33.87 -13.26 -6.09
C THR A 16 -33.86 -11.79 -5.67
N ASN A 17 -34.98 -11.07 -5.80
CA ASN A 17 -35.08 -9.69 -5.37
C ASN A 17 -34.85 -9.53 -3.86
N ARG A 18 -34.01 -8.56 -3.50
CA ARG A 18 -33.77 -8.21 -2.10
C ARG A 18 -34.99 -7.56 -1.50
N LYS A 19 -35.37 -8.04 -0.32
CA LYS A 19 -36.50 -7.51 0.45
C LYS A 19 -36.16 -6.24 1.25
N PHE A 20 -34.89 -6.01 1.55
CA PHE A 20 -34.40 -4.84 2.28
C PHE A 20 -33.63 -3.89 1.36
N TYR A 21 -33.77 -2.59 1.61
CA TYR A 21 -32.99 -1.56 0.94
C TYR A 21 -31.49 -1.71 1.23
N ARG A 22 -30.65 -1.23 0.31
CA ARG A 22 -29.22 -1.12 0.55
C ARG A 22 -28.92 0.07 1.46
N ALA A 23 -27.82 0.00 2.20
CA ALA A 23 -27.35 1.09 3.06
C ALA A 23 -27.21 2.44 2.30
N GLU A 24 -26.84 2.40 1.01
CA GLU A 24 -26.78 3.60 0.17
C GLU A 24 -28.16 4.23 -0.10
N GLN A 25 -29.18 3.40 -0.32
CA GLN A 25 -30.55 3.88 -0.54
C GLN A 25 -31.12 4.50 0.75
N GLU A 26 -30.93 3.84 1.89
CA GLU A 26 -31.37 4.38 3.19
C GLU A 26 -30.65 5.67 3.58
N ALA A 27 -29.36 5.79 3.25
CA ALA A 27 -28.63 7.05 3.41
C ALA A 27 -29.24 8.17 2.57
N ALA A 28 -29.59 7.91 1.30
CA ALA A 28 -30.26 8.89 0.45
C ALA A 28 -31.65 9.28 1.01
N PHE A 29 -32.42 8.33 1.55
CA PHE A 29 -33.70 8.63 2.19
C PHE A 29 -33.54 9.52 3.43
N SER A 30 -32.49 9.29 4.23
CA SER A 30 -32.18 10.10 5.41
C SER A 30 -31.78 11.53 5.03
N GLU A 31 -31.02 11.71 3.94
CA GLU A 31 -30.57 13.03 3.46
C GLU A 31 -31.70 13.83 2.80
N ALA A 32 -32.68 13.15 2.20
CA ALA A 32 -33.83 13.77 1.54
C ALA A 32 -34.95 14.24 2.48
N GLN A 33 -34.81 14.10 3.81
CA GLN A 33 -35.87 14.48 4.75
C GLN A 33 -36.11 16.01 4.77
N PRO A 34 -37.34 16.48 4.49
CA PRO A 34 -37.61 17.91 4.32
C PRO A 34 -37.73 18.71 5.63
N ALA A 35 -37.88 18.05 6.79
CA ALA A 35 -38.11 18.72 8.06
C ALA A 35 -36.83 18.79 8.92
N GLN A 36 -36.36 20.01 9.15
CA GLN A 36 -35.26 20.26 10.10
C GLN A 36 -35.84 20.49 11.50
N THR A 37 -35.69 19.51 12.37
CA THR A 37 -36.02 19.61 13.79
C THR A 37 -34.73 19.59 14.61
N PRO A 38 -34.75 20.04 15.88
CA PRO A 38 -33.59 19.89 16.76
C PRO A 38 -33.07 18.44 16.84
N GLN A 39 -33.97 17.45 16.71
CA GLN A 39 -33.61 16.03 16.69
C GLN A 39 -32.89 15.64 15.40
N THR A 40 -33.40 16.03 14.22
CA THR A 40 -32.78 15.65 12.93
C THR A 40 -31.43 16.32 12.68
N GLN A 41 -31.16 17.44 13.38
CA GLN A 41 -29.87 18.13 13.34
C GLN A 41 -28.84 17.59 14.34
N HIS A 42 -29.26 16.83 15.36
CA HIS A 42 -28.37 16.34 16.41
C HIS A 42 -27.49 15.18 15.87
N PRO A 43 -26.18 15.13 16.20
CA PRO A 43 -25.28 14.06 15.71
C PRO A 43 -25.78 12.64 15.99
N ALA A 44 -26.46 12.42 17.13
CA ALA A 44 -27.05 11.12 17.49
C ALA A 44 -28.13 10.61 16.51
N TYR A 45 -28.67 11.47 15.63
CA TYR A 45 -29.64 11.07 14.61
C TYR A 45 -28.98 10.67 13.28
N ARG A 46 -27.66 10.88 13.13
CA ARG A 46 -26.92 10.47 11.92
C ARG A 46 -26.85 8.94 11.84
N LEU A 47 -26.91 8.40 10.63
CA LEU A 47 -26.66 6.99 10.38
C LEU A 47 -25.22 6.63 10.77
N ALA A 48 -25.05 5.62 11.62
CA ALA A 48 -23.75 5.27 12.20
C ALA A 48 -22.63 5.01 11.17
N PHE A 49 -22.95 4.41 10.02
CA PHE A 49 -21.98 4.13 8.95
C PHE A 49 -21.64 5.35 8.06
N ARG A 50 -22.35 6.47 8.24
CA ARG A 50 -22.08 7.77 7.59
C ARG A 50 -21.55 8.81 8.57
N ASP A 51 -21.58 8.52 9.87
CA ASP A 51 -21.12 9.44 10.91
C ASP A 51 -19.60 9.29 11.15
N ALA A 52 -18.82 10.18 10.53
CA ALA A 52 -17.37 10.19 10.67
C ALA A 52 -16.92 10.44 12.13
N ASP A 53 -17.63 11.28 12.87
CA ASP A 53 -17.29 11.58 14.27
C ASP A 53 -17.46 10.33 15.13
N PHE A 54 -18.54 9.57 14.91
CA PHE A 54 -18.79 8.30 15.58
C PHE A 54 -17.75 7.24 15.22
N ILE A 55 -17.43 7.04 13.94
CA ILE A 55 -16.43 6.07 13.47
C ILE A 55 -15.03 6.35 14.03
N LEU A 56 -14.70 7.62 14.26
CA LEU A 56 -13.39 8.02 14.77
C LEU A 56 -13.22 7.81 16.29
N ARG A 57 -14.28 7.50 17.02
CA ARG A 57 -14.24 7.20 18.46
C ARG A 57 -13.35 6.02 18.80
N GLU A 58 -12.75 6.05 19.98
CA GLU A 58 -11.81 5.01 20.43
C GLU A 58 -12.46 3.62 20.49
N GLU A 59 -13.73 3.54 20.89
CA GLU A 59 -14.48 2.29 20.97
C GLU A 59 -14.63 1.60 19.61
N LEU A 60 -14.57 2.37 18.52
CA LEU A 60 -14.65 1.85 17.14
C LEU A 60 -13.28 1.59 16.51
N ARG A 61 -12.19 1.64 17.28
CA ARG A 61 -10.87 1.16 16.83
C ARG A 61 -10.94 -0.26 16.23
N PRO A 62 -11.63 -1.26 16.82
CA PRO A 62 -11.71 -2.60 16.22
C PRO A 62 -12.37 -2.61 14.84
N ILE A 63 -13.38 -1.76 14.61
CA ILE A 63 -14.06 -1.63 13.32
C ILE A 63 -13.12 -1.00 12.29
N ARG A 64 -12.43 0.08 12.65
CA ARG A 64 -11.42 0.71 11.76
C ARG A 64 -10.28 -0.24 11.42
N PHE A 65 -9.83 -1.01 12.39
CA PHE A 65 -8.82 -2.06 12.19
C PHE A 65 -9.31 -3.13 11.21
N GLN A 66 -10.56 -3.59 11.35
CA GLN A 66 -11.18 -4.52 10.40
C GLN A 66 -11.27 -3.92 8.99
N LEU A 67 -11.65 -2.65 8.85
CA LEU A 67 -11.72 -1.98 7.54
C LEU A 67 -10.34 -1.89 6.86
N GLU A 68 -9.27 -1.61 7.61
CA GLU A 68 -7.90 -1.59 7.07
C GLU A 68 -7.37 -2.98 6.72
N LEU A 69 -7.88 -4.05 7.34
CA LEU A 69 -7.61 -5.41 6.89
C LEU A 69 -8.36 -5.74 5.60
N LEU A 70 -9.68 -5.49 5.58
CA LEU A 70 -10.56 -5.95 4.49
C LEU A 70 -10.38 -5.16 3.20
N LYS A 71 -10.25 -3.82 3.27
CA LYS A 71 -10.24 -2.99 2.06
C LYS A 71 -9.11 -3.37 1.08
N PRO A 72 -7.85 -3.53 1.50
CA PRO A 72 -6.80 -3.95 0.57
C PRO A 72 -6.99 -5.40 0.10
N GLU A 73 -7.42 -6.33 0.97
CA GLU A 73 -7.68 -7.72 0.56
C GLU A 73 -8.73 -7.80 -0.55
N MET A 74 -9.88 -7.14 -0.35
CA MET A 74 -10.98 -7.14 -1.33
C MET A 74 -10.54 -6.54 -2.67
N LEU A 75 -9.82 -5.41 -2.65
CA LEU A 75 -9.36 -4.75 -3.86
C LEU A 75 -8.25 -5.54 -4.57
N MET A 76 -7.37 -6.22 -3.83
CA MET A 76 -6.37 -7.13 -4.41
C MET A 76 -7.01 -8.39 -5.00
N ASP A 77 -8.07 -8.92 -4.38
CA ASP A 77 -8.83 -10.06 -4.91
C ASP A 77 -9.61 -9.69 -6.18
N GLU A 78 -10.26 -8.52 -6.21
CA GLU A 78 -10.91 -7.97 -7.41
C GLU A 78 -9.90 -7.79 -8.56
N ALA A 79 -8.70 -7.34 -8.22
CA ALA A 79 -7.57 -7.21 -9.15
C ALA A 79 -6.88 -8.55 -9.47
N ARG A 80 -7.36 -9.68 -8.92
CA ARG A 80 -6.83 -11.03 -9.11
C ARG A 80 -5.33 -11.12 -8.79
N ILE A 81 -4.89 -10.59 -7.66
CA ILE A 81 -3.49 -10.68 -7.22
C ILE A 81 -3.31 -11.90 -6.33
N GLY A 82 -2.71 -12.97 -6.85
CA GLY A 82 -2.48 -14.21 -6.11
C GLY A 82 -1.22 -14.21 -5.26
N SER A 83 -0.18 -13.50 -5.70
CA SER A 83 1.03 -13.31 -4.91
C SER A 83 1.83 -12.06 -5.26
N THR A 84 2.71 -11.69 -4.35
CA THR A 84 3.58 -10.54 -4.47
C THR A 84 5.06 -10.92 -4.30
N ILE A 85 5.92 -10.09 -4.89
CA ILE A 85 7.30 -9.95 -4.46
C ILE A 85 7.44 -8.60 -3.75
N VAL A 86 7.94 -8.63 -2.51
CA VAL A 86 8.00 -7.44 -1.67
C VAL A 86 9.37 -6.80 -1.76
N PHE A 87 9.39 -5.50 -2.00
CA PHE A 87 10.61 -4.69 -2.07
C PHE A 87 10.71 -3.78 -0.85
N TYR A 88 11.77 -3.98 -0.07
CA TYR A 88 12.13 -3.12 1.05
C TYR A 88 13.45 -2.41 0.78
N GLY A 89 13.58 -1.19 1.28
CA GLY A 89 14.84 -0.45 1.22
C GLY A 89 14.70 0.99 1.65
N SER A 90 15.78 1.75 1.51
CA SER A 90 15.83 3.16 1.87
C SER A 90 14.75 3.99 1.16
N ALA A 91 14.19 4.96 1.87
CA ALA A 91 13.39 6.06 1.30
C ALA A 91 14.25 7.30 0.93
N ARG A 92 15.58 7.20 1.01
CA ARG A 92 16.50 8.36 0.93
C ARG A 92 17.64 8.21 -0.10
N ILE A 93 17.76 7.06 -0.76
CA ILE A 93 18.78 6.88 -1.80
C ILE A 93 18.33 7.62 -3.06
N PRO A 94 19.12 8.57 -3.58
CA PRO A 94 18.73 9.31 -4.78
C PRO A 94 18.80 8.40 -6.03
N PRO A 95 17.88 8.57 -6.99
CA PRO A 95 18.01 7.95 -8.31
C PRO A 95 19.27 8.48 -9.01
N PRO A 96 19.87 7.73 -9.95
CA PRO A 96 21.13 8.08 -10.60
C PRO A 96 21.15 9.51 -11.17
N GLU A 97 20.06 9.94 -11.80
CA GLU A 97 19.86 11.26 -12.38
C GLU A 97 19.88 12.41 -11.35
N ALA A 98 19.58 12.12 -10.08
CA ALA A 98 19.52 13.12 -9.01
C ALA A 98 20.80 13.16 -8.16
N VAL A 99 21.77 12.26 -8.38
CA VAL A 99 23.00 12.16 -7.57
C VAL A 99 23.81 13.45 -7.63
N GLU A 100 24.05 13.98 -8.83
CA GLU A 100 24.86 15.19 -9.00
C GLU A 100 24.23 16.39 -8.30
N THR A 101 22.91 16.55 -8.44
CA THR A 101 22.13 17.61 -7.78
C THR A 101 22.18 17.47 -6.26
N ALA A 102 22.04 16.25 -5.73
CA ALA A 102 22.13 15.98 -4.30
C ALA A 102 23.52 16.32 -3.73
N LEU A 103 24.59 15.96 -4.45
CA LEU A 103 25.96 16.27 -4.04
C LEU A 103 26.24 17.78 -4.05
N LYS A 104 25.78 18.50 -5.09
CA LYS A 104 25.90 19.96 -5.15
C LYS A 104 25.14 20.64 -4.02
N GLY A 105 23.91 20.21 -3.73
CA GLY A 105 23.11 20.74 -2.63
C GLY A 105 23.69 20.45 -1.23
N ALA A 106 24.60 19.48 -1.13
CA ALA A 106 25.27 19.14 0.12
C ALA A 106 26.58 19.91 0.38
N ALA A 107 27.05 20.72 -0.59
CA ALA A 107 28.32 21.43 -0.48
C ALA A 107 28.38 22.38 0.72
N ASP A 108 27.26 23.06 1.01
CA ASP A 108 27.14 24.05 2.08
C ASP A 108 26.60 23.47 3.41
N LEU A 109 26.36 22.16 3.47
CA LEU A 109 25.86 21.50 4.69
C LEU A 109 26.97 21.26 5.71
N PRO A 110 26.62 21.14 7.02
CA PRO A 110 27.55 20.67 8.03
C PRO A 110 28.21 19.33 7.64
N GLU A 111 29.45 19.13 8.05
CA GLU A 111 30.26 17.94 7.70
C GLU A 111 29.53 16.61 7.93
N ALA A 112 28.78 16.51 9.03
CA ALA A 112 28.01 15.32 9.37
C ALA A 112 26.92 15.03 8.32
N ASP A 113 26.18 16.06 7.90
CA ASP A 113 25.10 15.95 6.93
C ASP A 113 25.65 15.70 5.52
N ARG A 114 26.77 16.35 5.16
CA ARG A 114 27.44 16.12 3.88
C ARG A 114 27.85 14.65 3.73
N LYS A 115 28.46 14.05 4.76
CA LYS A 115 28.80 12.61 4.77
C LYS A 115 27.60 11.70 4.59
N VAL A 116 26.44 12.08 5.15
CA VAL A 116 25.20 11.31 4.95
C VAL A 116 24.78 11.35 3.49
N VAL A 117 24.79 12.53 2.85
CA VAL A 117 24.43 12.67 1.43
C VAL A 117 25.41 11.92 0.52
N GLU A 118 26.72 12.07 0.73
CA GLU A 118 27.75 11.33 -0.01
C GLU A 118 27.56 9.81 0.13
N SER A 119 27.26 9.35 1.34
CA SER A 119 27.00 7.94 1.63
C SER A 119 25.72 7.44 0.94
N LEU A 120 24.67 8.26 0.82
CA LEU A 120 23.43 7.93 0.10
C LEU A 120 23.67 7.93 -1.42
N ALA A 121 24.38 8.91 -1.94
CA ALA A 121 24.78 9.01 -3.35
C ALA A 121 25.60 7.78 -3.79
N ALA A 122 26.57 7.34 -2.98
CA ALA A 122 27.34 6.13 -3.25
C ALA A 122 26.49 4.85 -3.28
N LYS A 123 25.28 4.88 -2.70
CA LYS A 123 24.30 3.79 -2.71
C LYS A 123 23.30 3.89 -3.86
N SER A 124 23.36 4.91 -4.72
CA SER A 124 22.44 5.11 -5.84
C SER A 124 22.34 3.91 -6.78
N ARG A 125 23.43 3.14 -6.93
CA ARG A 125 23.40 1.86 -7.66
C ARG A 125 22.29 0.90 -7.22
N TYR A 126 21.86 0.92 -5.95
CA TYR A 126 20.80 0.04 -5.47
C TYR A 126 19.41 0.46 -5.96
N TYR A 127 19.22 1.73 -6.36
CA TYR A 127 18.01 2.15 -7.08
C TYR A 127 17.93 1.39 -8.42
N GLU A 128 19.01 1.40 -9.19
CA GLU A 128 19.11 0.71 -10.48
C GLU A 128 18.90 -0.81 -10.33
N GLU A 129 19.49 -1.43 -9.30
CA GLU A 129 19.31 -2.86 -9.07
C GLU A 129 17.87 -3.23 -8.64
N ALA A 130 17.21 -2.37 -7.85
CA ALA A 130 15.80 -2.55 -7.51
C ALA A 130 14.89 -2.41 -8.75
N TYR A 131 15.17 -1.42 -9.59
CA TYR A 131 14.50 -1.22 -10.88
C TYR A 131 14.63 -2.45 -11.79
N LYS A 132 15.86 -2.93 -12.02
CA LYS A 132 16.13 -4.10 -12.87
C LYS A 132 15.44 -5.35 -12.35
N LEU A 133 15.50 -5.61 -11.04
CA LEU A 133 14.85 -6.77 -10.45
C LEU A 133 13.34 -6.70 -10.63
N ALA A 134 12.72 -5.56 -10.33
CA ALA A 134 11.28 -5.39 -10.49
C ALA A 134 10.84 -5.56 -11.95
N ARG A 135 11.58 -4.95 -12.89
CA ARG A 135 11.35 -5.12 -14.33
C ARG A 135 11.42 -6.58 -14.74
N LEU A 136 12.48 -7.28 -14.33
CA LEU A 136 12.67 -8.70 -14.63
C LEU A 136 11.53 -9.56 -14.09
N VAL A 137 11.12 -9.34 -12.83
CA VAL A 137 10.04 -10.12 -12.22
C VAL A 137 8.71 -9.85 -12.93
N SER A 138 8.43 -8.60 -13.28
CA SER A 138 7.25 -8.23 -14.05
C SER A 138 7.24 -8.82 -15.47
N GLU A 139 8.37 -8.83 -16.18
CA GLU A 139 8.50 -9.47 -17.50
C GLU A 139 8.36 -11.01 -17.44
N LYS A 140 8.55 -11.60 -16.26
CA LYS A 140 8.41 -13.04 -16.01
C LYS A 140 7.17 -13.39 -15.18
N ALA A 141 6.29 -12.43 -14.92
CA ALA A 141 5.08 -12.65 -14.15
C ALA A 141 4.18 -13.68 -14.86
N ILE A 142 3.51 -14.51 -14.07
CA ILE A 142 2.65 -15.58 -14.57
C ILE A 142 1.23 -15.41 -14.04
N ILE A 143 0.28 -16.03 -14.74
CA ILE A 143 -1.08 -16.20 -14.27
C ILE A 143 -1.29 -17.68 -13.93
N GLU A 144 -1.66 -17.96 -12.69
CA GLU A 144 -1.94 -19.29 -12.17
C GLU A 144 -3.34 -19.26 -11.52
N ASP A 145 -4.22 -20.19 -11.90
CA ASP A 145 -5.63 -20.24 -11.45
C ASP A 145 -6.40 -18.92 -11.64
N GLY A 146 -6.10 -18.20 -12.72
CA GLY A 146 -6.69 -16.89 -13.02
C GLY A 146 -6.17 -15.75 -12.14
N GLN A 147 -5.18 -16.02 -11.27
CA GLN A 147 -4.55 -15.06 -10.37
C GLN A 147 -3.15 -14.68 -10.88
N ARG A 148 -2.84 -13.38 -10.82
CA ARG A 148 -1.54 -12.80 -11.17
C ARG A 148 -0.55 -13.06 -10.05
N GLN A 149 0.57 -13.68 -10.39
CA GLN A 149 1.60 -14.07 -9.43
C GLN A 149 2.79 -13.12 -9.52
N PHE A 150 3.51 -12.98 -8.40
CA PHE A 150 4.73 -12.18 -8.28
C PHE A 150 4.54 -10.69 -8.64
N VAL A 151 3.38 -10.13 -8.32
CA VAL A 151 3.11 -8.69 -8.51
C VAL A 151 4.05 -7.87 -7.61
N VAL A 152 4.70 -6.85 -8.17
CA VAL A 152 5.63 -6.00 -7.42
C VAL A 152 4.88 -5.23 -6.34
N CYS A 153 5.35 -5.35 -5.10
CA CYS A 153 4.77 -4.69 -3.94
C CYS A 153 5.82 -3.91 -3.16
N SER A 154 5.57 -2.64 -2.91
CA SER A 154 6.45 -1.76 -2.13
C SER A 154 5.66 -0.92 -1.13
N GLY A 155 6.35 -0.13 -0.30
CA GLY A 155 5.71 0.84 0.58
C GLY A 155 5.20 2.11 -0.11
N GLY A 156 5.35 2.22 -1.44
CA GLY A 156 4.85 3.34 -2.24
C GLY A 156 5.57 4.66 -2.06
N GLY A 157 6.69 4.69 -1.31
CA GLY A 157 7.51 5.90 -1.14
C GLY A 157 8.53 6.11 -2.28
N PRO A 158 9.43 7.09 -2.14
CA PRO A 158 10.51 7.39 -3.10
C PRO A 158 11.65 6.34 -3.01
N SER A 159 12.72 6.57 -3.77
CA SER A 159 13.98 5.79 -3.67
C SER A 159 13.74 4.32 -4.06
N ILE A 160 14.17 3.33 -3.29
CA ILE A 160 14.07 1.90 -3.64
C ILE A 160 12.63 1.47 -3.94
N MET A 161 11.66 2.00 -3.19
CA MET A 161 10.24 1.69 -3.39
C MET A 161 9.78 2.19 -4.76
N GLU A 162 10.11 3.43 -5.10
CA GLU A 162 9.84 4.01 -6.42
C GLU A 162 10.54 3.24 -7.53
N ALA A 163 11.82 2.89 -7.36
CA ALA A 163 12.56 2.11 -8.34
C ALA A 163 11.86 0.78 -8.67
N ALA A 164 11.34 0.09 -7.65
CA ALA A 164 10.59 -1.14 -7.82
C ALA A 164 9.27 -0.90 -8.60
N ASN A 165 8.47 0.09 -8.17
CA ASN A 165 7.21 0.40 -8.86
C ASN A 165 7.45 0.85 -10.32
N ARG A 166 8.49 1.66 -10.55
CA ARG A 166 8.92 2.12 -11.88
C ARG A 166 9.35 0.95 -12.77
N GLY A 167 10.15 0.02 -12.25
CA GLY A 167 10.58 -1.17 -12.99
C GLY A 167 9.41 -2.03 -13.47
N ALA A 168 8.40 -2.19 -12.62
CA ALA A 168 7.16 -2.89 -12.99
C ALA A 168 6.36 -2.11 -14.05
N SER A 169 6.17 -0.81 -13.84
CA SER A 169 5.44 0.07 -14.76
C SER A 169 6.08 0.08 -16.15
N ASP A 170 7.40 0.21 -16.23
CA ASP A 170 8.16 0.22 -17.50
C ASP A 170 8.18 -1.14 -18.20
N ALA A 171 7.85 -2.23 -17.49
CA ALA A 171 7.60 -3.55 -18.05
C ALA A 171 6.14 -3.73 -18.54
N GLY A 172 5.30 -2.70 -18.43
CA GLY A 172 3.87 -2.77 -18.74
C GLY A 172 3.04 -3.55 -17.72
N SER A 173 3.58 -3.76 -16.52
CA SER A 173 2.90 -4.45 -15.42
C SER A 173 2.42 -3.48 -14.36
N GLU A 174 1.36 -3.87 -13.65
CA GLU A 174 0.83 -3.12 -12.52
C GLU A 174 1.62 -3.40 -11.25
N SER A 175 1.60 -2.46 -10.31
CA SER A 175 2.35 -2.58 -9.05
C SER A 175 1.58 -1.99 -7.87
N LEU A 176 1.84 -2.57 -6.69
CA LEU A 176 1.19 -2.21 -5.42
C LEU A 176 2.01 -1.16 -4.67
N GLY A 177 1.30 -0.25 -3.99
CA GLY A 177 1.88 0.68 -3.03
C GLY A 177 1.11 0.60 -1.71
N LEU A 178 1.78 0.15 -0.66
CA LEU A 178 1.23 0.11 0.69
C LEU A 178 1.77 1.31 1.47
N ASN A 179 1.17 2.49 1.34
CA ASN A 179 1.60 3.72 2.03
C ASN A 179 1.11 3.77 3.48
N ILE A 180 1.75 4.59 4.32
CA ILE A 180 1.37 4.83 5.71
C ILE A 180 1.24 6.34 5.96
N VAL A 181 0.22 6.74 6.72
CA VAL A 181 0.05 8.14 7.14
C VAL A 181 1.14 8.53 8.13
N LEU A 182 1.88 9.60 7.83
CA LEU A 182 2.90 10.21 8.71
C LEU A 182 2.72 11.74 8.73
N PRO A 183 3.18 12.45 9.79
CA PRO A 183 3.04 13.91 9.89
C PRO A 183 3.67 14.70 8.74
N HIS A 184 4.72 14.16 8.13
CA HIS A 184 5.36 14.69 6.93
C HIS A 184 5.16 13.67 5.82
N GLU A 185 3.95 13.69 5.25
CA GLU A 185 3.48 12.68 4.28
C GLU A 185 4.19 12.87 2.93
N GLN A 186 4.68 11.77 2.37
CA GLN A 186 5.10 11.71 0.98
C GLN A 186 3.94 11.14 0.18
N ALA A 187 3.51 11.85 -0.87
CA ALA A 187 2.57 11.28 -1.83
C ALA A 187 3.12 9.94 -2.36
N PRO A 188 2.25 8.95 -2.64
CA PRO A 188 2.70 7.73 -3.28
C PRO A 188 3.45 8.08 -4.57
N ASN A 189 4.51 7.32 -4.87
CA ASN A 189 5.23 7.52 -6.11
C ASN A 189 4.31 7.29 -7.32
N GLN A 190 4.61 7.96 -8.44
CA GLN A 190 3.71 8.02 -9.60
C GLN A 190 3.60 6.70 -10.38
N TYR A 191 4.40 5.69 -10.03
CA TYR A 191 4.44 4.41 -10.72
C TYR A 191 3.60 3.32 -10.03
N VAL A 192 3.05 3.62 -8.84
CA VAL A 192 2.03 2.78 -8.22
C VAL A 192 0.76 2.83 -9.06
N THR A 193 0.16 1.67 -9.32
CA THR A 193 -1.11 1.61 -10.04
C THR A 193 -2.22 2.26 -9.19
N PRO A 194 -3.00 3.24 -9.71
CA PRO A 194 -3.89 4.06 -8.88
C PRO A 194 -4.88 3.29 -8.01
N TYR A 195 -5.48 2.21 -8.53
CA TYR A 195 -6.45 1.40 -7.79
C TYR A 195 -5.79 0.34 -6.87
N LEU A 196 -4.45 0.24 -6.90
CA LEU A 196 -3.60 -0.58 -6.02
C LEU A 196 -2.72 0.26 -5.08
N SER A 197 -3.06 1.55 -4.93
CA SER A 197 -2.43 2.48 -4.00
C SER A 197 -3.21 2.50 -2.69
N PHE A 198 -2.78 1.71 -1.72
CA PHE A 198 -3.43 1.58 -0.42
C PHE A 198 -2.75 2.47 0.62
N ARG A 199 -3.55 3.10 1.49
CA ARG A 199 -3.07 3.98 2.55
C ARG A 199 -3.53 3.48 3.91
N PHE A 200 -2.57 3.16 4.76
CA PHE A 200 -2.79 2.62 6.10
C PHE A 200 -2.63 3.70 7.17
N HIS A 201 -3.33 3.53 8.28
CA HIS A 201 -3.11 4.25 9.52
C HIS A 201 -2.40 3.36 10.56
N TYR A 202 -2.68 2.05 10.58
CA TYR A 202 -2.01 1.11 11.49
C TYR A 202 -0.80 0.41 10.84
N PHE A 203 0.40 0.60 11.42
CA PHE A 203 1.61 -0.09 10.99
C PHE A 203 1.46 -1.62 10.98
N ALA A 204 0.81 -2.19 11.99
CA ALA A 204 0.65 -3.64 12.12
C ALA A 204 -0.11 -4.25 10.93
N LEU A 205 -1.17 -3.59 10.47
CA LEU A 205 -1.94 -4.07 9.31
C LEU A 205 -1.16 -3.90 8.01
N ARG A 206 -0.42 -2.81 7.85
CA ARG A 206 0.47 -2.61 6.71
C ARG A 206 1.53 -3.72 6.62
N LYS A 207 2.21 -4.02 7.73
CA LYS A 207 3.20 -5.12 7.84
C LYS A 207 2.58 -6.47 7.50
N MET A 208 1.40 -6.73 8.05
CA MET A 208 0.65 -7.95 7.72
C MET A 208 0.37 -8.05 6.21
N HIS A 209 -0.10 -6.97 5.58
CA HIS A 209 -0.40 -6.92 4.15
C HIS A 209 0.81 -7.10 3.24
N PHE A 210 2.01 -6.71 3.67
CA PHE A 210 3.23 -7.09 2.93
C PHE A 210 3.37 -8.60 2.85
N LEU A 211 3.06 -9.32 3.94
CA LEU A 211 3.40 -10.73 4.08
C LEU A 211 2.27 -11.71 3.72
N ILE A 212 0.99 -11.32 3.79
CA ILE A 212 -0.15 -12.21 3.47
C ILE A 212 0.03 -12.89 2.10
N ARG A 213 0.49 -12.13 1.09
CA ARG A 213 0.63 -12.57 -0.30
C ARG A 213 2.08 -12.75 -0.75
N ALA A 214 3.05 -12.53 0.14
CA ALA A 214 4.47 -12.56 -0.21
C ALA A 214 4.93 -13.97 -0.59
N ARG A 215 5.58 -14.09 -1.75
CA ARG A 215 6.31 -15.30 -2.16
C ARG A 215 7.82 -15.14 -2.12
N ALA A 216 8.31 -13.90 -2.09
CA ALA A 216 9.71 -13.58 -1.89
C ALA A 216 9.86 -12.13 -1.39
N LEU A 217 10.97 -11.86 -0.72
CA LEU A 217 11.38 -10.52 -0.32
C LEU A 217 12.71 -10.15 -0.98
N ALA A 218 12.78 -8.94 -1.51
CA ALA A 218 14.01 -8.29 -1.94
C ALA A 218 14.29 -7.10 -1.02
N VAL A 219 15.35 -7.21 -0.23
CA VAL A 219 15.71 -6.22 0.80
C VAL A 219 17.00 -5.52 0.40
N PHE A 220 16.87 -4.26 0.04
CA PHE A 220 17.95 -3.37 -0.34
C PHE A 220 18.44 -2.57 0.87
N PRO A 221 19.63 -1.95 0.80
CA PRO A 221 20.14 -1.11 1.88
C PRO A 221 19.15 -0.03 2.30
N GLY A 222 18.91 0.07 3.61
CA GLY A 222 17.90 0.94 4.18
C GLY A 222 18.12 1.23 5.66
N GLY A 223 17.26 2.06 6.22
CA GLY A 223 17.33 2.46 7.63
C GLY A 223 16.46 1.58 8.53
N PHE A 224 16.01 2.15 9.65
CA PHE A 224 15.20 1.43 10.65
C PHE A 224 13.92 0.81 10.08
N GLY A 225 13.19 1.48 9.19
CA GLY A 225 12.00 0.89 8.59
C GLY A 225 12.30 -0.39 7.79
N THR A 226 13.42 -0.43 7.07
CA THR A 226 13.85 -1.63 6.34
C THR A 226 14.28 -2.75 7.29
N MET A 227 14.97 -2.41 8.37
CA MET A 227 15.38 -3.38 9.39
C MET A 227 14.18 -3.94 10.15
N ASP A 228 13.22 -3.09 10.50
CA ASP A 228 11.98 -3.46 11.18
C ASP A 228 11.20 -4.53 10.40
N GLU A 229 10.93 -4.26 9.11
CA GLU A 229 10.25 -5.21 8.22
C GLU A 229 11.06 -6.50 7.98
N LEU A 230 12.39 -6.40 7.85
CA LEU A 230 13.28 -7.55 7.70
C LEU A 230 13.24 -8.45 8.94
N PHE A 231 13.47 -7.89 10.14
CA PHE A 231 13.52 -8.67 11.37
C PHE A 231 12.16 -9.23 11.76
N GLU A 232 11.06 -8.52 11.48
CA GLU A 232 9.71 -9.06 11.64
C GLU A 232 9.50 -10.29 10.74
N THR A 233 9.86 -10.21 9.46
CA THR A 233 9.74 -11.34 8.54
C THR A 233 10.58 -12.54 9.02
N LEU A 234 11.83 -12.29 9.40
CA LEU A 234 12.72 -13.34 9.91
C LEU A 234 12.19 -13.97 11.20
N THR A 235 11.61 -13.17 12.10
CA THR A 235 10.99 -13.64 13.34
C THR A 235 9.77 -14.52 13.05
N LEU A 236 8.92 -14.13 12.10
CA LEU A 236 7.76 -14.92 11.69
C LEU A 236 8.16 -16.27 11.07
N ILE A 237 9.22 -16.30 10.27
CA ILE A 237 9.79 -17.53 9.71
C ILE A 237 10.40 -18.39 10.84
N GLN A 238 11.25 -17.81 11.69
CA GLN A 238 11.92 -18.51 12.79
C GLN A 238 10.93 -19.16 13.76
N THR A 239 9.85 -18.44 14.10
CA THR A 239 8.79 -18.92 15.01
C THR A 239 7.79 -19.86 14.32
N SER A 240 7.96 -20.16 13.02
CA SER A 240 7.03 -20.96 12.21
C SER A 240 5.60 -20.41 12.18
N LYS A 241 5.44 -19.10 12.44
CA LYS A 241 4.16 -18.39 12.23
C LYS A 241 3.88 -18.15 10.75
N MET A 242 4.93 -18.13 9.94
CA MET A 242 4.88 -18.06 8.48
C MET A 242 5.69 -19.21 7.88
N LYS A 243 5.25 -19.72 6.72
CA LYS A 243 6.07 -20.65 5.92
C LYS A 243 7.33 -19.92 5.43
N PRO A 244 8.48 -20.60 5.36
CA PRO A 244 9.69 -19.99 4.81
C PRO A 244 9.47 -19.52 3.37
N ILE A 245 9.91 -18.30 3.09
CA ILE A 245 9.98 -17.71 1.75
C ILE A 245 11.40 -17.18 1.50
N PRO A 246 11.86 -17.10 0.24
CA PRO A 246 13.16 -16.51 -0.07
C PRO A 246 13.26 -15.06 0.41
N VAL A 247 14.32 -14.75 1.16
CA VAL A 247 14.68 -13.39 1.59
C VAL A 247 16.03 -13.04 0.99
N LEU A 248 16.04 -12.14 0.01
CA LEU A 248 17.22 -11.74 -0.75
C LEU A 248 17.76 -10.42 -0.21
N LEU A 249 18.96 -10.45 0.36
CA LEU A 249 19.65 -9.25 0.86
C LEU A 249 20.59 -8.69 -0.21
N PHE A 250 20.30 -7.49 -0.71
CA PHE A 250 21.10 -6.83 -1.74
C PHE A 250 22.20 -5.98 -1.13
N GLY A 251 23.40 -6.06 -1.71
CA GLY A 251 24.55 -5.27 -1.27
C GLY A 251 25.23 -5.83 -0.02
N LYS A 252 25.84 -7.01 -0.14
CA LYS A 252 26.59 -7.71 0.93
C LYS A 252 27.42 -6.77 1.84
N ALA A 253 28.18 -5.85 1.25
CA ALA A 253 29.02 -4.90 2.00
C ALA A 253 28.25 -3.94 2.93
N PHE A 254 26.94 -3.75 2.73
CA PHE A 254 26.07 -3.01 3.64
C PHE A 254 25.67 -3.85 4.85
N TRP A 255 25.38 -5.14 4.64
CA TRP A 255 24.89 -6.07 5.66
C TRP A 255 26.01 -6.74 6.47
N ASP A 256 27.25 -6.71 6.00
CA ASP A 256 28.43 -7.22 6.72
C ASP A 256 28.99 -6.24 7.78
N ARG A 257 28.41 -5.03 7.89
CA ARG A 257 28.88 -4.00 8.82
C ARG A 257 28.22 -4.14 10.18
#